data_AF-A0A934PJ80-F1
#
_entry.id   AF-A0A934PJ80-F1
#
_cell.length_a   1.000
_cell.length_b   1.000
_cell.length_c   1.000
_cell.angle_alpha   90.00
_cell.angle_beta   90.00
_cell.angle_gamma   90.00
#
_symmetry.space_group_name_H-M   'P 1'
#
loop_
_entity.id
_entity.type
_entity.pdbx_description
1 polymer ?
#
loop_
_entity_poly.entity_id
_entity_poly.type
_entity_poly.pdbx_seq_one_letter_code
_entity_poly.pdbx_strand_id
1 'polypeptide(L)'
;MIITEGLATWLGGAGWNESFEEALKKTSKVLKRHKNVTIDDIINFKIRNEFDNSIISATGGMICKLVYEKHGADGIIKLISTKQENFKPILENLFDLSYIEIEELIIDKILLSDQS
;
A
#
# COMPACT_ATOMS: atom_id res chain seq x y z
N MET A 1 -10.17 6.00 2.93
CA MET A 1 -8.76 6.29 3.30
C MET A 1 -7.94 5.07 2.91
N ILE A 2 -6.81 5.26 2.22
CA ILE A 2 -5.98 4.16 1.67
C ILE A 2 -5.67 3.06 2.69
N ILE A 3 -5.52 3.41 3.97
CA ILE A 3 -5.26 2.46 5.05
C ILE A 3 -6.47 1.59 5.39
N THR A 4 -7.68 2.15 5.45
CA THR A 4 -8.88 1.36 5.75
C THR A 4 -9.20 0.38 4.62
N GLU A 5 -9.12 0.85 3.37
CA GLU A 5 -9.30 0.01 2.18
C GLU A 5 -8.19 -1.03 2.09
N GLY A 6 -6.95 -0.61 2.33
CA GLY A 6 -5.79 -1.49 2.35
C GLY A 6 -5.86 -2.59 3.38
N LEU A 7 -6.28 -2.27 4.62
CA LEU A 7 -6.45 -3.27 5.68
C LEU A 7 -7.54 -4.28 5.30
N ALA A 8 -8.68 -3.80 4.80
CA ALA A 8 -9.74 -4.69 4.32
C ALA A 8 -9.24 -5.62 3.21
N THR A 9 -8.47 -5.08 2.27
CA THR A 9 -7.91 -5.85 1.16
C THR A 9 -6.82 -6.83 1.59
N TRP A 10 -5.98 -6.47 2.55
CA TRP A 10 -4.98 -7.39 3.08
C TRP A 10 -5.63 -8.57 3.83
N LEU A 11 -6.68 -8.32 4.61
CA LEU A 11 -7.35 -9.35 5.41
C LEU A 11 -8.34 -10.20 4.61
N GLY A 12 -9.04 -9.61 3.63
CA GLY A 12 -10.18 -10.22 2.94
C GLY A 12 -10.03 -10.36 1.43
N GLY A 13 -8.94 -9.86 0.83
CA GLY A 13 -8.78 -9.78 -0.63
C GLY A 13 -9.36 -8.49 -1.22
N ALA A 14 -9.00 -8.21 -2.48
CA ALA A 14 -9.43 -6.99 -3.19
C ALA A 14 -10.83 -7.11 -3.82
N GLY A 15 -11.45 -8.30 -3.79
CA GLY A 15 -12.80 -8.55 -4.26
C GLY A 15 -13.25 -9.98 -3.98
N TRP A 16 -14.48 -10.33 -4.42
CA TRP A 16 -15.11 -11.64 -4.15
C TRP A 16 -14.27 -12.85 -4.58
N ASN A 17 -13.47 -12.71 -5.64
CA ASN A 17 -12.61 -13.75 -6.21
C ASN A 17 -11.16 -13.26 -6.43
N GLU A 18 -10.72 -12.23 -5.72
CA GLU A 18 -9.36 -11.71 -5.86
C GLU A 18 -8.66 -11.65 -4.51
N SER A 19 -7.60 -12.46 -4.35
CA SER A 19 -6.76 -12.42 -3.16
C SER A 19 -5.90 -11.16 -3.10
N PHE A 20 -5.36 -10.87 -1.92
CA PHE A 20 -4.40 -9.77 -1.75
C PHE A 20 -3.17 -9.95 -2.65
N GLU A 21 -2.65 -11.17 -2.77
CA GLU A 21 -1.50 -11.50 -3.58
C GLU A 21 -1.79 -11.30 -5.08
N GLU A 22 -2.97 -11.67 -5.54
CA GLU A 22 -3.40 -11.43 -6.92
C GLU A 22 -3.49 -9.94 -7.24
N ALA A 23 -4.08 -9.17 -6.32
CA ALA A 23 -4.15 -7.71 -6.42
C ALA A 23 -2.75 -7.07 -6.44
N LEU A 24 -1.82 -7.56 -5.60
CA LEU A 24 -0.43 -7.12 -5.61
C LEU A 24 0.28 -7.44 -6.93
N LYS A 25 0.11 -8.66 -7.47
CA LYS A 25 0.70 -9.06 -8.75
C LYS A 25 0.19 -8.19 -9.91
N LYS A 26 -1.12 -7.91 -9.95
CA LYS A 26 -1.69 -6.98 -10.94
C LYS A 26 -1.13 -5.57 -10.77
N THR A 27 -1.10 -5.07 -9.54
CA THR A 27 -0.54 -3.76 -9.21
C THR A 27 0.91 -3.65 -9.66
N SER A 28 1.75 -4.63 -9.32
CA SER A 28 3.14 -4.74 -9.74
C SER A 28 3.31 -4.60 -11.26
N LYS A 29 2.50 -5.32 -12.04
CA LYS A 29 2.52 -5.25 -13.52
C LYS A 29 2.16 -3.87 -14.05
N VAL A 30 1.25 -3.15 -13.39
CA VAL A 30 0.88 -1.78 -13.77
C VAL A 30 2.01 -0.80 -13.41
N LEU A 31 2.56 -0.90 -12.20
CA LEU A 31 3.61 -0.01 -11.72
C LEU A 31 4.88 -0.12 -12.57
N LYS A 32 5.27 -1.34 -13.01
CA LYS A 32 6.42 -1.56 -13.92
C LYS A 32 6.32 -0.82 -15.26
N ARG A 33 5.12 -0.42 -15.69
CA ARG A 33 4.90 0.35 -16.94
C ARG A 33 5.08 1.85 -16.76
N HIS A 34 5.14 2.31 -15.52
CA HIS A 34 5.28 3.71 -15.17
C HIS A 34 6.68 3.94 -14.57
N LYS A 35 7.32 5.04 -14.93
CA LYS A 35 8.61 5.42 -14.35
C LYS A 35 8.36 6.28 -13.12
N ASN A 36 9.11 6.05 -12.05
CA ASN A 36 9.14 6.89 -10.84
C ASN A 36 7.76 7.10 -10.20
N VAL A 37 7.02 6.01 -9.99
CA VAL A 37 5.73 6.07 -9.29
C VAL A 37 5.93 6.39 -7.83
N THR A 38 5.18 7.39 -7.33
CA THR A 38 5.11 7.73 -5.91
C THR A 38 3.80 7.22 -5.28
N ILE A 39 3.76 7.08 -3.95
CA ILE A 39 2.52 6.80 -3.21
C ILE A 39 1.54 7.97 -3.39
N ASP A 40 2.04 9.20 -3.47
CA ASP A 40 1.19 10.37 -3.73
C ASP A 40 0.52 10.29 -5.12
N ASP A 41 1.19 9.75 -6.14
CA ASP A 41 0.57 9.51 -7.46
C ASP A 41 -0.55 8.47 -7.39
N ILE A 42 -0.40 7.45 -6.55
CA ILE A 42 -1.39 6.41 -6.32
C ILE A 42 -2.61 7.00 -5.57
N ILE A 43 -2.38 7.70 -4.46
CA ILE A 43 -3.45 8.32 -3.64
C ILE A 43 -4.23 9.36 -4.44
N ASN A 44 -3.55 10.13 -5.29
CA ASN A 44 -4.17 11.15 -6.13
C ASN A 44 -4.67 10.59 -7.47
N PHE A 45 -4.72 9.26 -7.63
CA PHE A 45 -5.28 8.59 -8.80
C PHE A 45 -4.63 8.98 -10.14
N LYS A 46 -3.36 9.40 -10.13
CA LYS A 46 -2.62 9.68 -11.39
C LYS A 46 -2.29 8.41 -12.16
N ILE A 47 -2.31 7.27 -11.47
CA ILE A 47 -2.13 5.94 -12.04
C ILE A 47 -3.44 5.20 -11.83
N ARG A 48 -4.40 5.41 -12.73
CA ARG A 48 -5.62 4.61 -12.80
C ARG A 48 -5.47 3.60 -13.93
N ASN A 49 -5.82 2.35 -13.64
CA ASN A 49 -6.40 1.52 -14.68
C ASN A 49 -7.87 1.95 -14.78
N GLU A 50 -8.38 2.18 -15.99
CA GLU A 50 -9.77 2.62 -16.23
C GLU A 50 -10.81 1.63 -15.67
N PHE A 51 -10.36 0.44 -15.26
CA PHE A 51 -11.18 -0.68 -14.83
C PHE A 51 -11.02 -1.10 -13.37
N ASP A 52 -10.16 -0.44 -12.55
CA ASP A 52 -9.87 -1.01 -11.22
C ASP A 52 -9.37 -0.03 -10.14
N ASN A 53 -10.02 -0.08 -8.96
CA ASN A 53 -9.55 0.57 -7.72
C ASN A 53 -8.45 -0.24 -7.01
N SER A 54 -8.04 -1.40 -7.55
CA SER A 54 -7.11 -2.35 -6.93
C SER A 54 -5.73 -1.78 -6.59
N ILE A 55 -5.23 -0.76 -7.29
CA ILE A 55 -3.89 -0.20 -7.04
C ILE A 55 -3.81 0.46 -5.66
N ILE A 56 -4.82 1.26 -5.30
CA ILE A 56 -4.87 1.93 -3.99
C ILE A 56 -5.00 0.90 -2.88
N SER A 57 -5.93 -0.04 -3.05
CA SER A 57 -6.18 -1.11 -2.07
C SER A 57 -4.98 -2.01 -1.86
N ALA A 58 -4.31 -2.43 -2.94
CA ALA A 58 -3.10 -3.27 -2.86
C ALA A 58 -1.94 -2.50 -2.22
N THR A 59 -1.76 -1.23 -2.56
CA THR A 59 -0.73 -0.37 -1.95
C THR A 59 -1.00 -0.18 -0.45
N GLY A 60 -2.23 0.17 -0.07
CA GLY A 60 -2.62 0.27 1.33
C GLY A 60 -2.46 -1.04 2.09
N GLY A 61 -2.76 -2.17 1.45
CA GLY A 61 -2.59 -3.51 2.03
C GLY A 61 -1.13 -3.86 2.25
N MET A 62 -0.24 -3.49 1.32
CA MET A 62 1.21 -3.62 1.51
C MET A 62 1.70 -2.81 2.71
N ILE A 63 1.24 -1.56 2.85
CA ILE A 63 1.58 -0.72 4.01
C ILE A 63 1.14 -1.39 5.31
N CYS A 64 -0.11 -1.87 5.37
CA CYS A 64 -0.62 -2.57 6.54
C CYS A 64 0.21 -3.81 6.86
N LYS A 65 0.50 -4.65 5.86
CA LYS A 65 1.34 -5.84 6.03
C LYS A 65 2.70 -5.50 6.62
N LEU A 66 3.41 -4.51 6.06
CA LEU A 66 4.75 -4.12 6.52
C LEU A 66 4.72 -3.53 7.94
N VAL A 67 3.70 -2.72 8.27
CA VAL A 67 3.53 -2.18 9.63
C VAL A 67 3.27 -3.31 10.62
N TYR A 68 2.43 -4.28 10.27
CA TYR A 68 2.16 -5.44 11.11
C TYR A 68 3.40 -6.31 11.31
N GLU A 69 4.19 -6.54 10.26
CA GLU A 69 5.45 -7.29 10.36
C GLU A 69 6.45 -6.62 11.32
N LYS A 70 6.47 -5.28 11.39
CA LYS A 70 7.38 -4.53 12.26
C LYS A 70 6.87 -4.34 13.69
N HIS A 71 5.57 -4.09 13.86
CA HIS A 71 4.98 -3.61 15.12
C HIS A 71 3.79 -4.43 15.61
N GLY A 72 3.40 -5.48 14.88
CA GLY A 72 2.21 -6.27 15.17
C GLY A 72 0.91 -5.45 15.12
N ALA A 73 -0.08 -5.90 15.87
CA ALA A 73 -1.41 -5.28 15.92
C ALA A 73 -1.38 -3.83 16.43
N ASP A 74 -0.48 -3.50 17.35
CA ASP A 74 -0.36 -2.14 17.90
C ASP A 74 0.03 -1.12 16.81
N GLY A 75 0.88 -1.53 15.86
CA GLY A 75 1.21 -0.71 14.70
C GLY A 75 0.00 -0.46 13.81
N ILE A 76 -0.81 -1.49 13.56
CA ILE A 76 -2.05 -1.37 12.78
C ILE A 76 -3.03 -0.42 13.48
N ILE A 77 -3.22 -0.56 14.79
CA ILE A 77 -4.13 0.30 15.58
C ILE A 77 -3.71 1.77 15.46
N LYS A 78 -2.41 2.07 15.59
CA LYS A 78 -1.87 3.42 15.38
C LYS A 78 -2.14 3.92 13.97
N LEU A 79 -1.90 3.08 12.97
CA LEU A 79 -2.07 3.42 11.57
C LEU A 79 -3.53 3.70 11.18
N ILE A 80 -4.50 2.89 11.63
CA ILE A 80 -5.93 3.09 11.31
C ILE A 80 -6.56 4.26 12.07
N SER A 81 -6.00 4.61 13.24
CA SER A 81 -6.48 5.75 14.05
C SER A 81 -5.99 7.11 13.52
N THR A 82 -5.19 7.09 12.46
CA THR A 82 -4.56 8.26 11.85
C THR A 82 -5.54 9.02 10.96
N LYS A 83 -5.57 10.34 11.10
CA LYS A 83 -6.21 11.22 10.10
C LYS A 83 -5.32 11.34 8.86
N GLN A 84 -5.93 11.55 7.69
CA GLN A 84 -5.20 11.66 6.42
C GLN A 84 -4.07 12.71 6.44
N GLU A 85 -4.26 13.83 7.14
CA GLU A 85 -3.25 14.89 7.32
C GLU A 85 -1.99 14.44 8.07
N ASN A 86 -2.10 13.39 8.91
CA ASN A 86 -1.01 12.85 9.71
C ASN A 86 -0.41 11.56 9.12
N PHE A 87 -0.80 11.20 7.90
CA PHE A 87 -0.38 9.95 7.27
C PHE A 87 1.14 9.84 7.13
N LYS A 88 1.79 10.86 6.54
CA LYS A 88 3.25 10.85 6.33
C LYS A 88 4.03 10.81 7.65
N PRO A 89 3.77 11.71 8.63
CA PRO A 89 4.50 11.69 9.90
C PRO A 89 4.33 10.38 10.69
N ILE A 90 3.17 9.73 10.58
CA ILE A 90 2.95 8.46 11.29
C ILE A 90 3.69 7.32 10.63
N LEU A 91 3.76 7.28 9.29
CA LEU A 91 4.62 6.33 8.61
C LEU A 91 6.09 6.55 8.96
N GLU A 92 6.56 7.79 8.93
CA GLU A 92 7.93 8.12 9.35
C GLU A 92 8.23 7.64 10.77
N ASN A 93 7.30 7.85 11.71
CA ASN A 93 7.43 7.36 13.08
C ASN A 93 7.43 5.83 13.20
N LEU A 94 6.59 5.13 12.44
CA LEU A 94 6.52 3.67 12.47
C LEU A 94 7.75 3.05 11.80
N PHE A 95 8.22 3.60 10.71
CA PHE A 95 9.34 3.02 9.97
C PHE A 95 10.71 3.52 10.44
N ASP A 96 10.78 4.63 11.18
CA ASP A 96 12.04 5.30 11.56
C ASP A 96 12.90 5.62 10.33
N LEU A 97 12.23 6.12 9.29
CA LEU A 97 12.76 6.44 7.98
C LEU A 97 12.07 7.71 7.48
N SER A 98 12.69 8.43 6.54
CA SER A 98 12.00 9.52 5.84
C SER A 98 10.85 8.99 4.96
N TYR A 99 9.86 9.83 4.68
CA TYR A 99 8.74 9.42 3.83
C TYR A 99 9.17 8.94 2.44
N ILE A 100 10.27 9.50 1.90
CA ILE A 100 10.83 9.09 0.60
C ILE A 100 11.37 7.66 0.67
N GLU A 101 12.16 7.34 1.70
CA GLU A 101 12.72 5.99 1.88
C GLU A 101 11.60 4.95 2.10
N ILE A 102 10.53 5.35 2.81
CA ILE A 102 9.36 4.49 3.03
C ILE A 102 8.62 4.24 1.72
N GLU A 103 8.44 5.28 0.92
CA GLU A 103 7.83 5.19 -0.40
C GLU A 103 8.60 4.24 -1.31
N GLU A 104 9.91 4.42 -1.42
CA GLU A 104 10.79 3.52 -2.19
C GLU A 104 10.67 2.07 -1.69
N LEU A 105 10.72 1.85 -0.37
CA LEU A 105 10.57 0.53 0.23
C LEU A 105 9.23 -0.13 -0.10
N ILE A 106 8.11 0.60 -0.02
CA ILE A 106 6.79 0.06 -0.31
C ILE A 106 6.66 -0.28 -1.80
N ILE A 107 7.08 0.64 -2.68
CA ILE A 107 7.01 0.45 -4.13
C ILE A 107 7.88 -0.73 -4.54
N ASP A 108 9.11 -0.84 -4.03
CA ASP A 108 10.00 -1.97 -4.30
C ASP A 108 9.38 -3.31 -3.87
N LYS A 109 8.75 -3.36 -2.69
CA LYS A 109 8.05 -4.58 -2.24
C LYS A 109 6.91 -4.97 -3.16
N ILE A 110 6.18 -4.01 -3.71
CA ILE A 110 5.12 -4.28 -4.71
C ILE A 110 5.73 -4.72 -6.04
N LEU A 111 6.83 -4.11 -6.49
CA LEU A 111 7.48 -4.49 -7.75
C LEU A 111 8.04 -5.93 -7.71
N LEU A 112 8.44 -6.39 -6.53
CA LEU A 112 8.94 -7.76 -6.30
C LEU A 112 7.84 -8.82 -6.12
N SER A 113 6.58 -8.45 -5.85
CA SER A 113 5.50 -9.41 -5.56
C SER A 113 5.05 -10.28 -6.75
N ASP A 114 5.47 -9.94 -7.96
CA ASP A 114 5.21 -10.70 -9.20
C ASP A 114 6.25 -11.81 -9.44
N GLN A 115 7.28 -11.92 -8.58
CA GLN A 115 8.33 -12.94 -8.67
C GLN A 115 8.15 -14.09 -7.67
N SER A 116 7.17 -13.99 -6.77
CA SER A 116 6.86 -14.95 -5.69
C SER A 116 5.64 -15.82 -5.96
#